data_AF-A0A7V1MIC7-F1
#
_entry.id   AF-A0A7V1MIC7-F1
#
_cell.length_a   1.000
_cell.length_b   1.000
_cell.length_c   1.000
_cell.angle_alpha   90.00
_cell.angle_beta   90.00
_cell.angle_gamma   90.00
#
_symmetry.space_group_name_H-M   'P 1'
#
loop_
_entity.id
_entity.type
_entity.pdbx_description
1 polymer ?
#
loop_
_entity_poly.entity_id
_entity_poly.type
_entity_poly.pdbx_seq_one_letter_code
_entity_poly.pdbx_strand_id
1 'polypeptide(L)'
;DREQVAAVHRLGKNFPIQGTGADILKRAMRLVYEALRPYEAQIVNSIHDEIVVEVAQAEAEEVAQLVRERMIAAGREFIKTVPIEVEVAISETWTK
;
A
#
# COMPACT_ATOMS: atom_id res chain seq x y z
N ASP A 1 36.17 8.71 11.77
CA ASP A 1 35.65 7.36 12.05
C ASP A 1 35.08 6.76 10.76
N ARG A 2 35.70 5.70 10.21
CA ARG A 2 35.34 5.14 8.89
C ARG A 2 34.04 4.32 8.94
N GLU A 3 33.72 3.72 10.08
CA GLU A 3 32.50 2.92 10.25
C GLU A 3 31.26 3.81 10.25
N GLN A 4 31.33 4.97 10.92
CA GLN A 4 30.27 5.97 10.89
C GLN A 4 29.98 6.48 9.47
N VAL A 5 31.03 6.77 8.68
CA VAL A 5 30.87 7.21 7.28
C VAL A 5 30.19 6.13 6.44
N ALA A 6 30.58 4.86 6.61
CA ALA A 6 29.96 3.75 5.91
C ALA A 6 28.48 3.55 6.30
N ALA A 7 28.14 3.73 7.59
CA ALA A 7 26.77 3.67 8.07
C ALA A 7 25.89 4.79 7.49
N VAL A 8 26.38 6.04 7.51
CA VAL A 8 25.68 7.19 6.92
C VAL A 8 25.45 6.99 5.43
N HIS A 9 26.42 6.45 4.70
CA HIS A 9 26.28 6.18 3.28
C HIS A 9 25.22 5.10 2.98
N ARG A 10 25.11 4.06 3.80
CA ARG A 10 24.03 3.07 3.68
C ARG A 10 22.66 3.67 3.98
N LEU A 11 22.56 4.45 5.05
CA LEU A 11 21.32 5.12 5.44
C LEU A 11 20.85 6.09 4.35
N GLY A 12 21.74 6.93 3.84
CA GLY A 12 21.41 7.89 2.78
C GLY A 12 20.93 7.25 1.48
N LYS A 13 21.38 6.02 1.18
CA LYS A 13 20.91 5.25 0.02
C LYS A 13 19.54 4.60 0.25
N ASN A 14 19.33 4.01 1.43
CA ASN A 14 18.12 3.24 1.72
C ASN A 14 16.94 4.11 2.14
N PHE A 15 17.19 5.25 2.77
CA PHE A 15 16.14 6.11 3.31
C PHE A 15 15.17 6.65 2.24
N PRO A 16 15.62 7.12 1.06
CA PRO A 16 14.71 7.52 0.00
C PRO A 16 13.82 6.38 -0.49
N ILE A 17 14.34 5.15 -0.54
CA ILE A 17 13.60 3.98 -1.01
C ILE A 17 12.51 3.60 0.00
N GLN A 18 12.90 3.40 1.27
CA GLN A 18 11.97 3.00 2.33
C GLN A 18 10.97 4.11 2.68
N GLY A 19 11.44 5.36 2.71
CA GLY A 19 10.61 6.53 2.97
C GLY A 19 9.54 6.70 1.89
N THR A 20 9.94 6.64 0.61
CA THR A 20 8.97 6.74 -0.50
C THR A 20 7.95 5.61 -0.47
N GLY A 21 8.38 4.37 -0.17
CA GLY A 21 7.46 3.25 0.00
C GLY A 21 6.44 3.48 1.11
N ALA A 22 6.89 3.98 2.27
CA ALA A 22 6.01 4.32 3.38
C ALA A 22 5.04 5.47 3.05
N ASP A 23 5.48 6.47 2.29
CA ASP A 23 4.64 7.60 1.86
C ASP A 23 3.56 7.14 0.87
N ILE A 24 3.92 6.28 -0.09
CA ILE A 24 2.98 5.67 -1.04
C ILE A 24 1.92 4.86 -0.29
N LEU A 25 2.32 4.00 0.66
CA LEU A 25 1.37 3.19 1.42
C LEU A 25 0.40 4.07 2.22
N LYS A 26 0.89 5.08 2.94
CA LYS A 26 0.03 6.00 3.69
C LYS A 26 -0.94 6.74 2.78
N ARG A 27 -0.48 7.15 1.60
CA ARG A 27 -1.34 7.77 0.58
C ARG A 27 -2.40 6.80 0.08
N ALA A 28 -2.02 5.55 -0.21
CA ALA A 28 -2.93 4.49 -0.62
C ALA A 28 -4.00 4.22 0.44
N MET A 29 -3.59 4.06 1.70
CA MET A 29 -4.51 3.88 2.84
C MET A 29 -5.54 5.01 2.93
N ARG A 30 -5.11 6.27 2.72
CA ARG A 30 -6.02 7.42 2.71
C ARG A 30 -7.04 7.35 1.56
N LEU A 31 -6.59 7.00 0.36
CA LEU A 31 -7.46 6.90 -0.82
C LEU A 31 -8.43 5.72 -0.72
N VAL A 32 -7.95 4.56 -0.26
CA VAL A 32 -8.77 3.38 0.02
C VAL A 32 -9.82 3.73 1.07
N TYR A 33 -9.42 4.30 2.21
CA TYR A 33 -10.35 4.67 3.28
C TYR A 33 -11.51 5.56 2.81
N GLU A 34 -11.24 6.57 1.97
CA GLU A 34 -12.33 7.39 1.39
C GLU A 34 -13.19 6.62 0.40
N ALA A 35 -12.57 5.76 -0.41
CA ALA A 35 -13.27 4.98 -1.41
C ALA A 35 -14.20 3.91 -0.80
N LEU A 36 -13.86 3.40 0.39
CA LEU A 36 -14.67 2.41 1.11
C LEU A 36 -15.91 3.00 1.79
N ARG A 37 -16.05 4.33 1.91
CA ARG A 37 -17.18 4.96 2.63
C ARG A 37 -18.59 4.52 2.22
N PRO A 38 -18.87 4.21 0.94
CA PRO A 38 -20.18 3.73 0.53
C PRO A 38 -20.46 2.26 0.87
N TYR A 39 -19.44 1.49 1.27
CA TYR A 39 -19.50 0.04 1.46
C TYR A 39 -19.48 -0.33 2.94
N GLU A 40 -19.95 -1.53 3.27
CA GLU A 40 -19.71 -2.13 4.59
C GLU A 40 -18.32 -2.77 4.60
N ALA A 41 -17.29 -1.92 4.56
CA ALA A 41 -15.90 -2.32 4.45
C ALA A 41 -14.97 -1.48 5.33
N GLN A 42 -13.89 -2.10 5.82
CA GLN A 42 -12.89 -1.45 6.66
C GLN A 42 -11.47 -1.96 6.38
N ILE A 43 -10.50 -1.06 6.41
CA ILE A 43 -9.08 -1.46 6.48
C ILE A 43 -8.84 -2.02 7.89
N VAL A 44 -8.47 -3.30 7.98
CA VAL A 44 -8.23 -3.98 9.27
C VAL A 44 -6.74 -4.15 9.59
N ASN A 45 -5.86 -4.13 8.59
CA ASN A 45 -4.43 -4.27 8.80
C ASN A 45 -3.60 -3.62 7.68
N SER A 46 -2.33 -3.31 7.96
CA SER A 46 -1.32 -2.99 6.95
C SER A 46 0.02 -3.63 7.30
N ILE A 47 0.65 -4.29 6.34
CA ILE A 47 1.91 -5.01 6.53
C ILE A 47 2.84 -4.69 5.37
N HIS A 48 3.92 -3.96 5.63
CA HIS A 48 4.85 -3.51 4.59
C HIS A 48 4.13 -2.74 3.47
N ASP A 49 3.88 -3.35 2.33
CA ASP A 49 3.19 -2.83 1.15
C ASP A 49 1.76 -3.40 0.96
N GLU A 50 1.30 -4.24 1.88
CA GLU A 50 0.00 -4.88 1.88
C GLU A 50 -1.03 -4.09 2.71
N ILE A 51 -2.26 -4.01 2.20
CA ILE A 51 -3.44 -3.52 2.92
C ILE A 51 -4.45 -4.65 3.00
N VAL A 52 -4.93 -4.97 4.21
CA VAL A 52 -5.99 -5.95 4.42
C VAL A 52 -7.30 -5.21 4.65
N VAL A 53 -8.30 -5.54 3.84
CA VAL A 53 -9.65 -4.98 3.91
C VAL A 53 -10.64 -6.09 4.24
N GLU A 54 -11.45 -5.87 5.27
CA GLU A 54 -12.62 -6.70 5.58
C GLU A 54 -13.84 -6.04 4.93
N VAL A 55 -14.69 -6.84 4.29
CA VAL A 55 -15.83 -6.37 3.49
C VAL A 55 -16.93 -7.44 3.46
N ALA A 56 -18.18 -7.03 3.31
CA ALA A 56 -19.29 -7.94 3.04
C ALA A 56 -19.01 -8.81 1.79
N GLN A 57 -19.27 -10.12 1.88
CA GLN A 57 -18.97 -11.08 0.80
C GLN A 57 -19.61 -10.69 -0.55
N ALA A 58 -20.80 -10.10 -0.52
CA ALA A 58 -21.51 -9.66 -1.73
C ALA A 58 -20.80 -8.51 -2.46
N GLU A 59 -19.94 -7.74 -1.79
CA GLU A 59 -19.24 -6.57 -2.32
C GLU A 59 -17.74 -6.86 -2.57
N ALA A 60 -17.27 -8.08 -2.29
CA ALA A 60 -15.84 -8.40 -2.23
C ALA A 60 -15.10 -8.18 -3.55
N GLU A 61 -15.68 -8.57 -4.69
CA GLU A 61 -15.05 -8.38 -6.01
C GLU A 61 -14.96 -6.90 -6.41
N GLU A 62 -16.03 -6.14 -6.16
CA GLU A 62 -16.08 -4.70 -6.44
C GLU A 62 -15.08 -3.93 -5.58
N VAL A 63 -15.07 -4.21 -4.27
CA VAL A 63 -14.14 -3.59 -3.33
C VAL A 63 -12.70 -4.00 -3.61
N ALA A 64 -12.43 -5.25 -4.01
CA ALA A 64 -11.10 -5.70 -4.40
C ALA A 64 -10.55 -4.88 -5.59
N GLN A 65 -11.36 -4.69 -6.63
CA GLN A 65 -10.96 -3.90 -7.79
C GLN A 65 -10.79 -2.41 -7.43
N LEU A 66 -11.69 -1.86 -6.60
CA LEU A 66 -11.59 -0.49 -6.11
C LEU A 66 -10.29 -0.27 -5.31
N VAL A 67 -9.96 -1.16 -4.37
CA VAL A 67 -8.72 -1.10 -3.57
C VAL A 67 -7.50 -1.11 -4.50
N ARG A 68 -7.48 -2.02 -5.48
CA ARG A 68 -6.42 -2.11 -6.49
C ARG A 68 -6.20 -0.78 -7.19
N GLU A 69 -7.28 -0.16 -7.67
CA GLU A 69 -7.22 1.12 -8.38
C GLU A 69 -6.70 2.25 -7.50
N ARG A 70 -7.12 2.31 -6.23
CA ARG A 70 -6.65 3.35 -5.30
C ARG A 70 -5.18 3.18 -4.93
N MET A 71 -4.71 1.94 -4.76
CA MET A 71 -3.29 1.67 -4.51
C MET A 71 -2.42 2.02 -5.72
N ILE A 72 -2.84 1.67 -6.95
CA ILE A 72 -2.15 2.07 -8.18
C ILE A 72 -2.12 3.59 -8.34
N ALA A 73 -3.24 4.26 -8.07
CA ALA A 73 -3.33 5.72 -8.14
C ALA A 73 -2.36 6.40 -7.17
N ALA A 74 -2.28 5.92 -5.92
CA ALA A 74 -1.33 6.43 -4.93
C ALA A 74 0.11 6.27 -5.40
N GLY A 75 0.51 5.10 -5.91
CA GLY A 75 1.87 4.89 -6.41
C GLY A 75 2.22 5.83 -7.57
N ARG A 76 1.28 6.08 -8.50
CA ARG A 76 1.48 6.96 -9.67
C ARG A 76 1.69 8.44 -9.30
N GLU A 77 1.25 8.87 -8.12
CA GLU A 77 1.53 10.23 -7.63
C GLU A 77 3.04 10.44 -7.39
N PHE A 78 3.76 9.38 -6.98
CA PHE A 78 5.18 9.43 -6.63
C PHE A 78 6.07 8.90 -7.75
N ILE A 79 5.68 7.81 -8.40
CA ILE A 79 6.48 7.09 -9.40
C ILE A 79 5.82 7.20 -10.77
N LYS A 80 6.50 7.87 -11.70
CA LYS A 80 5.95 8.21 -13.04
C LYS A 80 6.63 7.50 -14.20
N THR A 81 7.81 6.93 -13.95
CA THR A 81 8.68 6.35 -14.99
C THR A 81 8.54 4.84 -15.14
N VAL A 82 7.97 4.18 -14.13
CA VAL A 82 7.70 2.73 -14.15
C VAL A 82 6.24 2.48 -13.78
N PRO A 83 5.59 1.44 -14.35
CA PRO A 83 4.24 1.07 -13.97
C PRO A 83 4.15 0.69 -12.48
N ILE A 84 3.02 1.03 -11.86
CA ILE A 84 2.65 0.53 -10.54
C ILE A 84 1.69 -0.63 -10.72
N GLU A 85 2.02 -1.76 -10.10
CA GLU A 85 1.23 -2.98 -10.12
C GLU A 85 0.79 -3.32 -8.70
N VAL A 86 -0.42 -3.86 -8.59
CA VAL A 86 -1.03 -4.28 -7.32
C VAL A 86 -1.73 -5.62 -7.58
N GLU A 87 -1.35 -6.61 -6.79
CA GLU A 87 -1.99 -7.91 -6.72
C GLU A 87 -3.09 -7.88 -5.65
N VAL A 88 -4.20 -8.56 -5.92
CA VAL A 88 -5.32 -8.64 -4.98
C VAL A 88 -5.79 -10.08 -4.88
N ALA A 89 -6.05 -10.52 -3.66
CA ALA A 89 -6.64 -11.81 -3.35
C ALA A 89 -7.83 -11.62 -2.40
N ILE A 90 -8.88 -12.41 -2.60
CA ILE A 90 -10.05 -12.46 -1.70
C ILE A 90 -9.99 -13.81 -0.97
N SER A 91 -10.10 -13.77 0.35
CA SER A 91 -10.04 -14.97 1.19
C SER A 91 -10.88 -14.75 2.45
N GLU A 92 -11.47 -15.82 2.98
CA GLU A 92 -12.19 -15.80 4.26
C GLU A 92 -11.22 -15.67 5.45
N THR A 93 -9.94 -16.02 5.25
CA THR A 93 -8.92 -15.98 6.29
C THR A 93 -7.62 -15.44 5.73
N TRP A 94 -6.93 -14.61 6.51
CA TRP A 94 -5.60 -14.17 6.17
C TRP A 94 -4.58 -15.30 6.37
N THR A 95 -4.01 -15.78 5.27
CA THR A 95 -2.96 -16.81 5.24
C THR A 95 -1.76 -16.26 4.50
N LYS A 96 -0.58 -16.36 5.13
CA LYS A 96 0.69 -15.97 4.51
C LYS A 96 1.33 -17.13 3.76
#